data_AF-A0A7W4E4R7-F1
#
_entry.id   AF-A0A7W4E4R7-F1
#
_cell.length_a   1.000
_cell.length_b   1.000
_cell.length_c   1.000
_cell.angle_alpha   90.00
_cell.angle_beta   90.00
_cell.angle_gamma   90.00
#
_symmetry.space_group_name_H-M   'P 1'
#
loop_
_entity.id
_entity.type
_entity.pdbx_description
1 polymer ?
#
loop_
_entity_poly.entity_id
_entity_poly.type
_entity_poly.pdbx_seq_one_letter_code
_entity_poly.pdbx_strand_id
1 'polypeptide(L)'
;MGNYEKNAANSTQSEQPLICWNWYLESLNNDEDLNDKIQKRFGIFRKRGTPEMDFPKDTVVRYFIFSGIDVEPVKKEFFLIKLEKVKMPKAKKRKLLIDYFKQLLGEIDSVTMTEIERAIKDKVYCATAKCGKKYYLYEEFSIYNLPEDDDNEEDEEYDD
;
A
#
# COMPACT_ATOMS: atom_id res chain seq x y z
N MET A 1 -42.26 18.02 -29.64
CA MET A 1 -41.17 18.65 -28.86
C MET A 1 -40.31 17.53 -28.32
N GLY A 2 -38.99 17.60 -28.47
CA GLY A 2 -38.07 16.56 -27.99
C GLY A 2 -36.95 17.22 -27.21
N ASN A 3 -36.86 16.93 -25.91
CA ASN A 3 -35.75 17.33 -25.05
C ASN A 3 -34.91 16.10 -24.77
N TYR A 4 -33.71 16.07 -25.35
CA TYR A 4 -32.73 15.00 -25.15
C TYR A 4 -31.75 15.46 -24.07
N GLU A 5 -32.07 15.24 -22.80
CA GLU A 5 -31.14 15.57 -21.70
C GLU A 5 -29.99 14.56 -21.67
N LYS A 6 -28.99 14.84 -22.50
CA LYS A 6 -27.69 14.17 -22.51
C LYS A 6 -26.85 14.64 -21.33
N ASN A 7 -26.06 13.71 -20.81
CA ASN A 7 -24.82 13.95 -20.07
C ASN A 7 -24.96 14.65 -18.70
N ALA A 8 -25.53 13.95 -17.71
CA ALA A 8 -24.78 13.84 -16.47
C ALA A 8 -23.52 13.02 -16.80
N ALA A 9 -22.33 13.62 -16.72
CA ALA A 9 -21.11 12.96 -17.16
C ALA A 9 -20.82 11.71 -16.33
N ASN A 10 -20.24 10.68 -16.96
CA ASN A 10 -19.59 9.60 -16.22
C ASN A 10 -18.57 10.26 -15.28
N SER A 11 -18.79 10.15 -13.97
CA SER A 11 -17.70 10.32 -13.03
C SER A 11 -16.76 9.14 -13.21
N THR A 12 -15.79 9.29 -14.11
CA THR A 12 -14.50 8.63 -13.95
C THR A 12 -13.90 9.17 -12.66
N GLN A 13 -14.33 8.60 -11.53
CA GLN A 13 -13.44 8.40 -10.39
C GLN A 13 -12.21 7.71 -10.96
N SER A 14 -11.17 8.51 -11.21
CA SER A 14 -9.88 8.04 -11.70
C SER A 14 -9.50 6.82 -10.88
N GLU A 15 -9.24 5.68 -11.52
CA GLU A 15 -8.98 4.43 -10.82
C GLU A 15 -7.80 4.62 -9.88
N GLN A 16 -8.11 4.85 -8.60
CA GLN A 16 -7.15 5.44 -7.67
C GLN A 16 -5.96 4.50 -7.53
N PRO A 17 -4.71 5.00 -7.48
CA PRO A 17 -3.62 4.19 -6.99
C PRO A 17 -3.96 3.84 -5.53
N LEU A 18 -4.36 2.59 -5.28
CA LEU A 18 -4.83 2.14 -3.98
C LEU A 18 -3.62 1.95 -3.06
N ILE A 19 -3.08 3.06 -2.54
CA ILE A 19 -1.99 3.07 -1.57
C ILE A 19 -2.54 2.62 -0.21
N CYS A 20 -1.87 1.65 0.41
CA CYS A 20 -2.22 1.17 1.74
C CYS A 20 -1.29 1.78 2.79
N TRP A 21 -1.82 2.71 3.59
CA TRP A 21 -1.13 3.33 4.72
C TRP A 21 -1.27 2.48 5.99
N ASN A 22 -0.20 2.31 6.79
CA ASN A 22 -0.17 1.49 8.02
C ASN A 22 -0.78 0.08 7.81
N TRP A 23 -0.20 -0.71 6.89
CA TRP A 23 -0.75 -2.01 6.50
C TRP A 23 -0.08 -3.20 7.24
N TYR A 24 -0.82 -4.29 7.38
CA TYR A 24 -0.36 -5.56 7.94
C TYR A 24 -1.09 -6.76 7.33
N LEU A 25 -0.51 -7.95 7.46
CA LEU A 25 -1.08 -9.22 7.01
C LEU A 25 -1.54 -10.07 8.20
N GLU A 26 -2.78 -10.52 8.17
CA GLU A 26 -3.32 -11.49 9.11
C GLU A 26 -4.42 -12.35 8.46
N SER A 27 -4.86 -13.39 9.16
CA SER A 27 -6.07 -14.13 8.81
C SER A 27 -7.33 -13.34 9.21
N LEU A 28 -8.45 -13.59 8.52
CA LEU A 28 -9.71 -12.88 8.78
C LEU A 28 -10.20 -13.01 10.23
N ASN A 29 -9.99 -14.19 10.83
CA ASN A 29 -10.60 -14.64 12.09
C ASN A 29 -9.58 -14.86 13.23
N ASN A 30 -8.35 -14.35 13.10
CA ASN A 30 -7.24 -14.61 14.03
C ASN A 30 -6.90 -16.11 14.19
N ASP A 31 -6.96 -16.86 13.10
CA ASP A 31 -6.44 -18.23 12.98
C ASP A 31 -4.92 -18.19 13.12
N GLU A 32 -4.41 -18.59 14.29
CA GLU A 32 -2.98 -18.59 14.65
C GLU A 32 -2.16 -19.46 13.67
N ASP A 33 -2.69 -20.64 13.34
CA ASP A 33 -2.07 -21.62 12.47
C ASP A 33 -1.95 -21.05 11.03
N LEU A 34 -2.87 -20.19 10.61
CA LEU A 34 -2.81 -19.44 9.34
C LEU A 34 -1.93 -18.18 9.44
N ASN A 35 -1.95 -17.47 10.56
CA ASN A 35 -1.10 -16.30 10.82
C ASN A 35 0.39 -16.68 10.72
N ASP A 36 0.82 -17.78 11.34
CA ASP A 36 2.18 -18.30 11.23
C ASP A 36 2.58 -18.60 9.78
N LYS A 37 1.67 -19.19 9.00
CA LYS A 37 1.90 -19.48 7.57
C LYS A 37 2.01 -18.20 6.73
N ILE A 38 1.25 -17.15 7.08
CA ILE A 38 1.30 -15.82 6.47
C ILE A 38 2.63 -15.13 6.79
N GLN A 39 2.98 -15.01 8.07
CA GLN A 39 4.19 -14.32 8.51
C GLN A 39 5.46 -15.03 8.02
N LYS A 40 5.49 -16.37 8.06
CA LYS A 40 6.59 -17.15 7.50
C LYS A 40 6.74 -16.97 5.99
N ARG A 41 5.64 -16.88 5.22
CA ARG A 41 5.71 -16.53 3.79
C ARG A 41 6.21 -15.11 3.58
N PHE A 42 5.69 -14.14 4.33
CA PHE A 42 6.10 -12.75 4.19
C PHE A 42 7.58 -12.53 4.53
N GLY A 43 8.10 -13.13 5.59
CA GLY A 43 9.54 -13.11 5.91
C GLY A 43 10.41 -13.73 4.81
N ILE A 44 9.97 -14.84 4.20
CA ILE A 44 10.65 -15.44 3.04
C ILE A 44 10.58 -14.53 1.81
N PHE A 45 9.46 -13.83 1.59
CA PHE A 45 9.29 -12.87 0.49
C PHE A 45 10.17 -11.63 0.66
N ARG A 46 10.26 -11.08 1.89
CA ARG A 46 11.21 -9.99 2.21
C ARG A 46 12.65 -10.43 1.93
N LYS A 47 13.16 -11.42 2.67
CA LYS A 47 14.59 -11.80 2.69
C LYS A 47 15.08 -12.64 1.49
N ARG A 48 14.29 -12.84 0.43
CA ARG A 48 14.72 -13.51 -0.81
C ARG A 48 14.55 -12.64 -2.04
N GLY A 49 15.41 -12.84 -3.05
CA GLY A 49 15.29 -12.26 -4.39
C GLY A 49 14.13 -12.81 -5.24
N THR A 50 13.07 -13.36 -4.62
CA THR A 50 11.88 -13.82 -5.34
C THR A 50 11.01 -12.61 -5.71
N PRO A 51 10.73 -12.37 -7.00
CA PRO A 51 10.05 -11.13 -7.44
C PRO A 51 8.55 -11.12 -7.12
N GLU A 52 7.92 -12.29 -6.94
CA GLU A 52 6.52 -12.41 -6.56
C GLU A 52 6.28 -13.60 -5.63
N MET A 53 5.23 -13.54 -4.81
CA MET A 53 4.80 -14.66 -3.97
C MET A 53 3.28 -14.67 -3.77
N ASP A 54 2.67 -15.82 -4.02
CA ASP A 54 1.26 -16.09 -3.67
C ASP A 54 1.09 -16.32 -2.16
N PHE A 55 -0.06 -15.95 -1.62
CA PHE A 55 -0.43 -16.10 -0.21
C PHE A 55 -1.63 -17.04 -0.04
N PRO A 56 -1.84 -17.61 1.17
CA PRO A 56 -3.05 -18.37 1.48
C PRO A 56 -4.33 -17.59 1.13
N LYS A 57 -5.33 -18.28 0.58
CA LYS A 57 -6.59 -17.74 0.02
C LYS A 57 -7.37 -16.76 0.91
N ASP A 58 -7.19 -16.90 2.22
CA ASP A 58 -7.93 -16.17 3.26
C ASP A 58 -7.00 -15.30 4.14
N THR A 59 -5.81 -14.98 3.58
CA THR A 59 -4.94 -13.88 4.02
C THR A 59 -5.62 -12.56 3.72
N VAL A 60 -5.58 -11.64 4.69
CA VAL A 60 -6.17 -10.31 4.60
C VAL A 60 -5.06 -9.26 4.73
N VAL A 61 -5.02 -8.30 3.81
CA VAL A 61 -4.33 -7.03 4.04
C VAL A 61 -5.29 -6.13 4.81
N ARG A 62 -4.90 -5.71 6.01
CA ARG A 62 -5.59 -4.67 6.79
C ARG A 62 -4.75 -3.42 6.77
N TYR A 63 -5.38 -2.25 6.61
CA TYR A 63 -4.70 -0.96 6.53
C TYR A 63 -5.63 0.16 7.02
N PHE A 64 -5.09 1.36 7.25
CA PHE A 64 -5.85 2.50 7.75
C PHE A 64 -5.88 3.64 6.73
N ILE A 65 -6.99 4.37 6.67
CA ILE A 65 -7.10 5.63 5.92
C ILE A 65 -7.50 6.73 6.91
N PHE A 66 -6.75 7.81 6.94
CA PHE A 66 -7.12 9.05 7.63
C PHE A 66 -7.92 9.94 6.66
N SER A 67 -8.95 10.64 7.14
CA SER A 67 -9.80 11.47 6.27
C SER A 67 -10.16 12.80 6.95
N GLY A 68 -9.56 13.89 6.48
CA GLY A 68 -9.81 15.23 7.05
C GLY A 68 -9.11 15.47 8.39
N ILE A 69 -9.59 16.51 9.10
CA ILE A 69 -8.96 17.07 10.30
C ILE A 69 -9.46 16.38 11.59
N ASP A 70 -10.64 15.77 11.57
CA ASP A 70 -11.16 14.96 12.69
C ASP A 70 -10.67 13.51 12.57
N VAL A 71 -9.76 13.13 13.47
CA VAL A 71 -8.79 12.04 13.24
C VAL A 71 -9.29 10.65 13.71
N GLU A 72 -10.41 10.16 13.17
CA GLU A 72 -10.78 8.74 13.31
C GLU A 72 -10.20 7.88 12.17
N PRO A 73 -9.25 6.96 12.43
CA PRO A 73 -8.61 6.16 11.38
C PRO A 73 -9.55 5.06 10.87
N VAL A 74 -10.02 5.19 9.63
CA VAL A 74 -10.94 4.24 9.01
C VAL A 74 -10.17 2.97 8.61
N LYS A 75 -10.33 1.88 9.38
CA LYS A 75 -9.81 0.55 9.02
C LYS A 75 -10.44 0.08 7.70
N LYS A 76 -9.60 -0.36 6.77
CA LYS A 76 -9.96 -1.00 5.50
C LYS A 76 -9.29 -2.36 5.39
N GLU A 77 -9.87 -3.26 4.62
CA GLU A 77 -9.31 -4.59 4.40
C GLU A 77 -9.65 -5.17 3.02
N PHE A 78 -8.80 -6.08 2.54
CA PHE A 78 -9.08 -6.92 1.37
C PHE A 78 -8.33 -8.25 1.46
N PHE A 79 -8.88 -9.30 0.82
CA PHE A 79 -8.21 -10.58 0.70
C PHE A 79 -7.06 -10.53 -0.31
N LEU A 80 -5.88 -10.96 0.10
CA LEU A 80 -4.67 -11.03 -0.71
C LEU A 80 -4.63 -12.32 -1.54
N ILE A 81 -4.19 -12.24 -2.80
CA ILE A 81 -3.73 -13.40 -3.58
C ILE A 81 -2.20 -13.41 -3.67
N LYS A 82 -1.58 -12.29 -4.05
CA LYS A 82 -0.16 -12.23 -4.41
C LYS A 82 0.48 -10.89 -4.03
N LEU A 83 1.74 -10.91 -3.59
CA LEU A 83 2.63 -9.75 -3.55
C LEU A 83 3.67 -9.82 -4.69
N GLU A 84 4.03 -8.67 -5.24
CA GLU A 84 5.07 -8.46 -6.26
C GLU A 84 6.05 -7.38 -5.76
N LYS A 85 7.37 -7.61 -5.82
CA LYS A 85 8.40 -6.58 -5.56
C LYS A 85 8.48 -5.63 -6.75
N VAL A 86 8.15 -4.34 -6.57
CA VAL A 86 8.11 -3.38 -7.68
C VAL A 86 9.27 -2.39 -7.60
N LYS A 87 10.22 -2.49 -8.54
CA LYS A 87 11.17 -1.40 -8.79
C LYS A 87 10.38 -0.18 -9.29
N MET A 88 10.36 0.89 -8.49
CA MET A 88 9.61 2.12 -8.79
C MET A 88 10.51 3.35 -8.58
N PRO A 89 10.72 4.20 -9.62
CA PRO A 89 11.57 5.38 -9.50
C PRO A 89 11.12 6.34 -8.39
N LYS A 90 12.07 6.95 -7.67
CA LYS A 90 11.83 7.90 -6.56
C LYS A 90 10.82 8.99 -6.95
N ALA A 91 10.94 9.57 -8.15
CA ALA A 91 9.99 10.57 -8.67
C ALA A 91 8.55 10.05 -8.85
N LYS A 92 8.38 8.77 -9.24
CA LYS A 92 7.04 8.15 -9.38
C LYS A 92 6.42 7.86 -8.01
N LYS A 93 7.20 7.33 -7.05
CA LYS A 93 6.76 7.18 -5.66
C LYS A 93 6.31 8.53 -5.07
N ARG A 94 7.15 9.57 -5.24
CA ARG A 94 6.89 10.94 -4.77
C ARG A 94 5.56 11.48 -5.29
N LYS A 95 5.31 11.34 -6.60
CA LYS A 95 4.05 11.76 -7.20
C LYS A 95 2.85 11.00 -6.63
N LEU A 96 2.92 9.66 -6.55
CA LEU A 96 1.83 8.84 -6.03
C LEU A 96 1.44 9.23 -4.60
N LEU A 97 2.42 9.49 -3.74
CA LEU A 97 2.20 9.93 -2.37
C LEU A 97 1.64 11.36 -2.30
N ILE A 98 2.18 12.31 -3.08
CA ILE A 98 1.62 13.68 -3.16
C ILE A 98 0.16 13.66 -3.64
N ASP A 99 -0.14 12.87 -4.67
CA ASP A 99 -1.50 12.75 -5.21
C ASP A 99 -2.45 12.08 -4.18
N TYR A 100 -1.94 11.18 -3.34
CA TYR A 100 -2.67 10.57 -2.22
C TYR A 100 -2.94 11.57 -1.08
N PHE A 101 -1.91 12.24 -0.55
CA PHE A 101 -2.09 13.17 0.57
C PHE A 101 -2.95 14.39 0.22
N LYS A 102 -2.87 14.92 -1.00
CA LYS A 102 -3.80 15.95 -1.48
C LYS A 102 -5.26 15.50 -1.50
N GLN A 103 -5.53 14.21 -1.73
CA GLN A 103 -6.91 13.68 -1.66
C GLN A 103 -7.41 13.51 -0.22
N LEU A 104 -6.54 13.39 0.78
CA LEU A 104 -6.93 13.22 2.20
C LEU A 104 -6.98 14.53 2.98
N LEU A 105 -6.09 15.48 2.65
CA LEU A 105 -5.86 16.73 3.40
C LEU A 105 -6.20 18.00 2.61
N GLY A 106 -6.38 17.89 1.28
CA GLY A 106 -6.53 19.03 0.38
C GLY A 106 -5.20 19.71 0.07
N GLU A 107 -4.54 20.25 1.09
CA GLU A 107 -3.19 20.83 1.02
C GLU A 107 -2.16 19.93 1.75
N ILE A 108 -0.89 20.05 1.38
CA ILE A 108 0.22 19.32 2.00
C ILE A 108 1.06 20.34 2.78
N ASP A 109 1.21 20.13 4.08
CA ASP A 109 2.08 20.93 4.93
C ASP A 109 3.53 20.42 4.93
N SER A 110 4.42 21.13 5.63
CA SER A 110 5.84 20.76 5.70
C SER A 110 6.09 19.45 6.45
N VAL A 111 5.21 19.05 7.37
CA VAL A 111 5.32 17.78 8.11
C VAL A 111 5.00 16.62 7.18
N THR A 112 3.83 16.64 6.55
CA THR A 112 3.39 15.66 5.54
C THR A 112 4.40 15.56 4.40
N MET A 113 4.93 16.70 3.92
CA MET A 113 5.97 16.71 2.89
C MET A 113 7.25 16.01 3.35
N THR A 114 7.65 16.17 4.62
CA THR A 114 8.83 15.50 5.20
C THR A 114 8.62 13.99 5.31
N GLU A 115 7.42 13.55 5.68
CA GLU A 115 7.06 12.13 5.67
C GLU A 115 7.11 11.54 4.25
N ILE A 116 6.63 12.26 3.23
CA ILE A 116 6.74 11.86 1.81
C ILE A 116 8.21 11.71 1.38
N GLU A 117 9.12 12.62 1.77
CA GLU A 117 10.55 12.48 1.43
C GLU A 117 11.26 11.33 2.17
N ARG A 118 10.69 10.83 3.29
CA ARG A 118 11.09 9.54 3.88
C ARG A 118 10.58 8.40 3.00
N ALA A 119 9.26 8.35 2.82
CA ALA A 119 8.48 7.31 2.16
C ALA A 119 8.94 6.89 0.74
N ILE A 120 9.58 7.80 0.01
CA ILE A 120 10.11 7.50 -1.33
C ILE A 120 11.36 6.61 -1.31
N LYS A 121 11.95 6.37 -0.14
CA LYS A 121 13.07 5.43 0.03
C LYS A 121 12.53 4.01 0.15
N ASP A 122 11.54 3.80 1.02
CA ASP A 122 10.85 2.57 1.37
C ASP A 122 10.58 1.63 0.17
N LYS A 123 10.68 0.31 0.39
CA LYS A 123 10.33 -0.68 -0.64
C LYS A 123 8.82 -0.63 -0.90
N VAL A 124 8.43 -0.86 -2.16
CA VAL A 124 7.01 -0.84 -2.59
C VAL A 124 6.62 -2.20 -3.15
N TYR A 125 5.58 -2.78 -2.58
CA TYR A 125 4.98 -4.03 -3.02
C TYR A 125 3.70 -3.75 -3.80
N CYS A 126 3.48 -4.43 -4.92
CA CYS A 126 2.17 -4.50 -5.56
C CYS A 126 1.41 -5.70 -5.01
N ALA A 127 0.28 -5.46 -4.36
CA ALA A 127 -0.60 -6.49 -3.84
C ALA A 127 -1.79 -6.69 -4.79
N THR A 128 -1.93 -7.90 -5.32
CA THR A 128 -3.08 -8.30 -6.11
C THR A 128 -4.13 -8.91 -5.18
N ALA A 129 -5.30 -8.26 -5.11
CA ALA A 129 -6.42 -8.68 -4.29
C ALA A 129 -7.28 -9.76 -4.98
N LYS A 130 -8.11 -10.45 -4.18
CA LYS A 130 -9.05 -11.51 -4.61
C LYS A 130 -10.11 -11.04 -5.63
N CYS A 131 -10.31 -9.73 -5.76
CA CYS A 131 -11.16 -9.08 -6.76
C CYS A 131 -10.40 -8.59 -8.01
N GLY A 132 -9.12 -8.96 -8.18
CA GLY A 132 -8.26 -8.55 -9.30
C GLY A 132 -7.68 -7.14 -9.19
N LYS A 133 -8.17 -6.30 -8.27
CA LYS A 133 -7.62 -4.97 -8.02
C LYS A 133 -6.18 -5.04 -7.48
N LYS A 134 -5.33 -4.13 -7.94
CA LYS A 134 -3.94 -3.97 -7.47
C LYS A 134 -3.83 -2.78 -6.51
N TYR A 135 -3.03 -2.96 -5.47
CA TYR A 135 -2.78 -2.01 -4.39
C TYR A 135 -1.27 -1.80 -4.25
N TYR A 136 -0.82 -0.61 -3.84
CA TYR A 136 0.58 -0.33 -3.54
C TYR A 136 0.80 -0.26 -2.03
N LEU A 137 1.57 -1.21 -1.51
CA LEU A 137 1.93 -1.29 -0.10
C LEU A 137 3.35 -0.71 0.06
N TYR A 138 3.50 0.34 0.87
CA TYR A 138 4.80 0.93 1.19
C TYR A 138 5.31 0.31 2.50
N GLU A 139 6.55 -0.16 2.53
CA GLU A 139 7.04 -1.05 3.60
C GLU A 139 7.24 -0.35 4.95
N GLU A 140 8.00 0.74 4.98
CA GLU A 140 8.34 1.46 6.21
C GLU A 140 7.42 2.66 6.47
N PHE A 141 6.33 2.73 5.69
CA PHE A 141 5.21 3.61 5.94
C PHE A 141 4.24 2.98 6.96
N SER A 142 4.84 2.74 8.13
CA SER A 142 4.23 2.23 9.35
C SER A 142 4.59 3.19 10.48
N ILE A 143 3.58 3.76 11.16
CA ILE A 143 3.77 4.53 12.40
C ILE A 143 3.96 3.58 13.60
N TYR A 144 3.97 2.26 13.38
CA TYR A 144 4.22 1.25 14.40
C TYR A 144 5.62 0.66 14.27
N ASN A 145 6.40 0.83 15.34
CA ASN A 145 7.71 0.20 15.52
C ASN A 145 7.55 -1.33 15.52
N LEU A 146 7.96 -1.97 14.43
CA LEU A 146 8.50 -3.33 14.52
C LEU A 146 9.96 -3.23 15.00
N PRO A 147 10.49 -4.23 15.71
CA PRO A 147 11.88 -4.20 16.17
C PRO A 147 12.86 -4.13 14.99
N GLU A 148 14.01 -3.51 15.23
CA GLU A 148 15.11 -3.34 14.27
C GLU A 148 15.78 -4.69 13.98
N ASP A 149 15.23 -5.42 13.00
CA ASP A 149 15.89 -6.56 12.35
C ASP A 149 16.94 -5.97 11.38
N ASP A 150 18.21 -5.99 11.78
CA ASP A 150 19.40 -5.40 11.13
C ASP A 150 19.79 -6.11 9.81
N ASP A 151 18.85 -6.20 8.88
CA ASP A 151 19.06 -6.70 7.52
C ASP A 151 19.78 -5.64 6.69
N ASN A 152 21.11 -5.73 6.66
CA ASN A 152 21.94 -5.12 5.61
C ASN A 152 21.64 -5.82 4.26
N GLU A 153 20.48 -5.52 3.65
CA GLU A 153 20.33 -5.61 2.20
C GLU A 153 21.22 -4.51 1.61
N GLU A 154 22.34 -4.90 0.99
CA GLU A 154 23.14 -4.01 0.17
C GLU A 154 22.22 -3.41 -0.92
N ASP A 155 22.00 -2.10 -0.88
CA ASP A 155 21.35 -1.36 -1.97
C ASP A 155 22.24 -1.54 -3.21
N GLU A 156 21.85 -2.45 -4.11
CA GLU A 156 22.45 -2.57 -5.45
C GLU A 156 22.12 -1.30 -6.25
N GLU A 157 22.94 -0.27 -6.02
CA GLU A 157 22.96 1.02 -6.69
C GLU A 157 23.37 0.85 -8.15
N TYR A 158 22.38 0.52 -8.98
CA TYR A 158 22.48 0.60 -10.43
C TYR A 158 22.08 2.00 -10.88
N ASP A 159 23.09 2.84 -11.14
CA ASP A 159 22.98 4.13 -11.84
C ASP A 159 22.30 3.99 -13.22
N ASP A 160 21.46 4.98 -13.56
CA ASP A 160 21.08 5.43 -14.92
C ASP A 160 20.34 6.79 -14.83
#